data_AF-A0A0K8QFS3-F1
#
_entry.id   AF-A0A0K8QFS3-F1
#
_cell.length_a   1.000
_cell.length_b   1.000
_cell.length_c   1.000
_cell.angle_alpha   90.00
_cell.angle_beta   90.00
_cell.angle_gamma   90.00
#
_symmetry.space_group_name_H-M   'P 1'
#
loop_
_entity.id
_entity.type
_entity.pdbx_description
1 polymer ?
#
loop_
_entity_poly.entity_id
_entity_poly.type
_entity_poly.pdbx_seq_one_letter_code
_entity_poly.pdbx_strand_id
1 'polypeptide(L)'
;MNPRLIVDASHANSGKSHHRQAEVALEIGAQLEDDVASPIAGVMLESFLVGGAQNLDVERQSAGEQELVYGQSVTDACMEWDVTVSVLNQLAASARKRRVAASN
;
A
#
# COMPACT_ATOMS: atom_id res chain seq x y z
N MET A 1 21.63 12.01 14.68
CA MET A 1 20.30 11.34 14.62
C MET A 1 20.18 10.65 13.27
N ASN A 2 19.63 9.44 13.21
CA ASN A 2 19.29 8.75 11.96
C ASN A 2 17.76 8.83 11.80
N PRO A 3 17.22 9.83 11.07
CA PRO A 3 15.78 10.00 10.93
C PRO A 3 15.16 8.78 10.24
N ARG A 4 14.01 8.32 10.74
CA ARG A 4 13.26 7.19 10.20
C ARG A 4 11.85 7.65 9.84
N LEU A 5 11.61 7.86 8.55
CA LEU A 5 10.30 8.26 8.01
C LEU A 5 9.55 7.02 7.49
N ILE A 6 8.30 6.85 7.91
CA ILE A 6 7.36 5.92 7.28
C ILE A 6 6.36 6.78 6.50
N VAL A 7 6.17 6.44 5.22
CA VAL A 7 5.20 7.13 4.35
C VAL A 7 3.95 6.28 4.22
N ASP A 8 2.80 6.86 4.54
CA ASP A 8 1.50 6.27 4.21
C ASP A 8 1.21 6.51 2.72
N ALA A 9 1.03 5.45 1.92
CA ALA A 9 0.69 5.63 0.51
C ALA A 9 -0.83 5.70 0.26
N SER A 10 -1.66 5.45 1.27
CA SER A 10 -3.13 5.48 1.20
C SER A 10 -3.70 6.85 1.63
N HIS A 11 -4.91 6.85 2.17
CA HIS A 11 -5.61 7.99 2.77
C HIS A 11 -5.50 9.27 1.93
N ALA A 12 -4.96 10.34 2.52
CA ALA A 12 -4.81 11.64 1.87
C ALA A 12 -3.76 11.60 0.75
N ASN A 13 -2.72 10.78 0.87
CA ASN A 13 -1.65 10.69 -0.12
C ASN A 13 -2.10 9.99 -1.40
N SER A 14 -3.12 9.12 -1.33
CA SER A 14 -3.77 8.53 -2.49
C SER A 14 -5.00 9.29 -2.99
N GLY A 15 -5.43 10.35 -2.29
CA GLY A 15 -6.74 10.97 -2.54
C GLY A 15 -7.90 9.99 -2.35
N LYS A 16 -7.76 9.03 -1.42
CA LYS A 16 -8.68 7.91 -1.18
C LYS A 16 -8.89 6.96 -2.36
N SER A 17 -7.94 6.91 -3.30
CA SER A 17 -7.96 5.99 -4.43
C SER A 17 -6.98 4.84 -4.22
N HIS A 18 -7.49 3.62 -4.07
CA HIS A 18 -6.66 2.41 -3.91
C HIS A 18 -5.78 2.13 -5.15
N HIS A 19 -6.17 2.59 -6.34
CA HIS A 19 -5.31 2.56 -7.53
C HIS A 19 -4.16 3.57 -7.42
N ARG A 20 -4.45 4.81 -6.98
CA ARG A 20 -3.44 5.85 -6.79
C ARG A 20 -2.42 5.48 -5.73
N GLN A 21 -2.84 4.74 -4.69
CA GLN A 21 -1.93 4.21 -3.68
C GLN A 21 -0.79 3.38 -4.29
N ALA A 22 -1.07 2.57 -5.32
CA ALA A 22 -0.03 1.82 -6.02
C ALA A 22 0.98 2.76 -6.69
N GLU A 23 0.50 3.81 -7.36
CA GLU A 23 1.36 4.84 -7.99
C GLU A 23 2.25 5.52 -6.95
N VAL A 24 1.68 5.96 -5.83
CA VAL A 24 2.41 6.60 -4.72
C VAL A 24 3.49 5.67 -4.17
N ALA A 25 3.20 4.38 -4.03
CA ALA A 25 4.21 3.39 -3.61
C ALA A 25 5.39 3.29 -4.60
N LEU A 26 5.12 3.36 -5.91
CA LEU A 26 6.17 3.36 -6.94
C LEU A 26 6.95 4.68 -6.95
N GLU A 27 6.30 5.81 -6.72
CA GLU A 27 6.95 7.12 -6.56
C GLU A 27 7.90 7.12 -5.34
N ILE A 28 7.50 6.51 -4.23
CA ILE A 28 8.36 6.29 -3.04
C ILE A 28 9.55 5.40 -3.41
N GLY A 29 9.31 4.32 -4.17
CA GLY A 29 10.36 3.44 -4.69
C GLY A 29 11.39 4.18 -5.53
N ALA A 30 10.94 5.04 -6.45
CA ALA A 30 11.81 5.87 -7.28
C ALA A 30 12.68 6.83 -6.43
N GLN A 31 12.09 7.51 -5.43
CA GLN A 31 12.84 8.36 -4.51
C GLN A 31 13.94 7.58 -3.74
N LEU A 32 13.67 6.33 -3.39
CA LEU A 32 14.67 5.46 -2.75
C LEU A 32 15.83 5.11 -3.68
N GLU A 33 15.59 5.03 -4.98
CA GLU A 33 16.64 4.78 -5.98
C GLU A 33 17.53 6.01 -6.19
N ASP A 34 16.93 7.20 -6.20
CA ASP A 34 17.61 8.46 -6.50
C ASP A 34 18.38 9.05 -5.30
N ASP A 35 17.95 8.79 -4.07
CA ASP A 35 18.58 9.32 -2.85
C ASP A 35 19.01 8.22 -1.88
N VAL A 36 20.31 7.92 -1.87
CA VAL A 36 20.93 6.96 -0.96
C VAL A 36 20.85 7.38 0.51
N ALA A 37 20.81 8.69 0.78
CA ALA A 37 20.70 9.25 2.13
C ALA A 37 19.23 9.43 2.59
N SER A 38 18.27 8.99 1.78
CA SER A 38 16.84 9.14 2.06
C SER A 38 16.46 8.65 3.47
N PRO A 39 15.72 9.45 4.25
CA PRO A 39 15.25 9.06 5.59
C PRO A 39 14.12 8.04 5.54
N ILE A 40 13.61 7.70 4.35
CA ILE A 40 12.49 6.75 4.18
C ILE A 40 12.94 5.36 4.61
N ALA A 41 12.30 4.91 5.68
CA ALA A 41 12.55 3.63 6.35
C ALA A 41 11.47 2.59 6.03
N GLY A 42 10.28 3.03 5.61
CA GLY A 42 9.18 2.13 5.29
C GLY A 42 8.01 2.83 4.60
N VAL A 43 7.04 2.03 4.18
CA VAL A 43 5.79 2.45 3.58
C VAL A 43 4.63 1.71 4.27
N MET A 44 3.49 2.37 4.43
CA MET A 44 2.23 1.74 4.81
C MET A 44 1.35 1.59 3.57
N LEU A 45 0.79 0.39 3.39
CA LEU A 45 -0.08 0.03 2.26
C LEU A 45 -1.35 -0.65 2.80
N GLU A 46 -2.50 -0.24 2.30
CA GLU A 46 -3.79 -0.89 2.51
C GLU A 46 -4.08 -1.84 1.34
N SER A 47 -4.04 -3.14 1.63
CA SER A 47 -4.24 -4.22 0.67
C SER A 47 -5.11 -5.31 1.25
N PHE A 48 -5.86 -5.99 0.39
CA PHE A 48 -6.70 -7.11 0.77
C PHE A 48 -6.82 -8.11 -0.38
N LEU A 49 -7.54 -9.23 -0.16
CA LEU A 49 -7.60 -10.29 -1.18
C LEU A 49 -8.32 -9.81 -2.45
N VAL A 50 -9.42 -9.08 -2.26
CA VAL A 50 -10.24 -8.45 -3.30
C VAL A 50 -10.12 -6.94 -3.17
N GLY A 51 -9.91 -6.28 -4.30
CA GLY A 51 -9.75 -4.82 -4.37
C GLY A 51 -11.02 -4.05 -4.05
N GLY A 52 -10.85 -2.77 -3.73
CA GLY A 52 -11.94 -1.87 -3.40
C GLY A 52 -12.46 -2.04 -1.97
N ALA A 53 -13.72 -1.65 -1.77
CA ALA A 53 -14.44 -1.78 -0.52
C ALA A 53 -15.90 -2.18 -0.78
N GLN A 54 -16.54 -2.73 0.24
CA GLN A 54 -17.96 -3.09 0.26
C GLN A 54 -18.65 -2.46 1.48
N ASN A 55 -19.95 -2.23 1.38
CA ASN A 55 -20.73 -1.72 2.51
C ASN A 55 -21.06 -2.84 3.50
N LEU A 56 -20.85 -2.59 4.79
CA LEU A 56 -21.35 -3.44 5.87
C LEU A 56 -22.60 -2.82 6.49
N ASP A 57 -23.74 -3.51 6.38
CA ASP A 57 -24.93 -3.25 7.17
C ASP A 57 -24.93 -4.25 8.35
N VAL A 58 -24.63 -3.75 9.55
CA VAL A 58 -24.44 -4.59 10.73
C VAL A 58 -25.73 -5.33 11.11
N GLU A 59 -26.89 -4.71 10.93
CA GLU A 59 -28.18 -5.32 11.28
C GLU A 59 -28.50 -6.46 10.31
N ARG A 60 -28.36 -6.21 9.00
CA ARG A 60 -28.63 -7.21 7.97
C ARG A 60 -27.62 -8.35 8.01
N GLN A 61 -26.34 -8.05 8.25
CA GLN A 61 -25.30 -9.09 8.37
C GLN A 61 -25.53 -9.96 9.63
N SER A 62 -25.97 -9.36 10.75
CA SER A 62 -26.30 -10.12 11.97
C SER A 62 -27.56 -10.97 11.82
N ALA A 63 -28.51 -10.55 10.98
CA ALA A 63 -29.70 -11.32 10.63
C ALA A 63 -29.46 -12.41 9.57
N GLY A 64 -28.25 -12.47 8.98
CA GLY A 64 -27.93 -13.40 7.88
C GLY A 64 -28.52 -13.00 6.52
N GLU A 65 -28.94 -11.75 6.36
CA GLU A 65 -29.61 -11.19 5.16
C GLU A 65 -28.65 -10.42 4.24
N GLN A 66 -27.39 -10.30 4.62
CA GLN A 66 -26.32 -9.73 3.82
C GLN A 66 -25.14 -10.70 3.76
N GLU A 67 -24.83 -11.16 2.56
CA GLU A 67 -23.58 -11.87 2.27
C GLU A 67 -22.50 -10.85 1.89
N LEU A 68 -21.35 -10.94 2.54
CA LEU A 68 -20.17 -10.12 2.23
C LEU A 68 -19.23 -10.90 1.33
N VAL A 69 -18.57 -10.20 0.42
CA VAL A 69 -17.47 -10.76 -0.35
C VAL A 69 -16.32 -11.04 0.60
N TYR A 70 -15.98 -12.31 0.78
CA TYR A 70 -14.83 -12.70 1.58
C TYR A 70 -13.56 -12.04 1.04
N GLY A 71 -12.81 -11.40 1.92
CA GLY A 71 -11.55 -10.77 1.52
C GLY A 71 -11.72 -9.45 0.77
N GLN A 72 -12.87 -8.77 0.85
CA GLN A 72 -13.02 -7.35 0.44
C GLN A 72 -13.25 -6.44 1.67
N SER A 73 -12.58 -5.29 1.72
CA SER A 73 -12.61 -4.38 2.88
C SER A 73 -14.01 -3.82 3.14
N VAL A 74 -14.40 -3.64 4.40
CA VAL A 74 -15.65 -2.95 4.78
C VAL A 74 -15.44 -1.49 5.20
N THR A 75 -14.19 -1.03 5.14
CA THR A 75 -13.77 0.33 5.51
C THR A 75 -13.23 1.06 4.28
N ASP A 76 -11.95 1.44 4.29
CA ASP A 76 -11.30 2.08 3.14
C ASP A 76 -11.01 1.06 2.04
N ALA A 77 -11.00 1.55 0.80
CA ALA A 77 -10.73 0.73 -0.37
C ALA A 77 -9.28 0.25 -0.37
N CYS A 78 -9.08 -1.05 -0.55
CA CYS A 78 -7.75 -1.66 -0.56
C CYS A 78 -7.30 -2.03 -1.98
N MET A 79 -5.97 -2.10 -2.18
CA MET A 79 -5.42 -2.76 -3.37
C MET A 79 -5.75 -4.25 -3.35
N GLU A 80 -6.00 -4.82 -4.52
CA GLU A 80 -6.15 -6.28 -4.67
C GLU A 80 -4.80 -7.01 -4.54
N TRP A 81 -4.88 -8.32 -4.35
CA TRP A 81 -3.72 -9.15 -4.05
C TRP A 81 -2.64 -9.09 -5.13
N ASP A 82 -3.02 -9.20 -6.41
CA ASP A 82 -2.05 -9.23 -7.51
C ASP A 82 -1.30 -7.89 -7.65
N VAL A 83 -2.01 -6.78 -7.43
CA VAL A 83 -1.39 -5.44 -7.38
C VAL A 83 -0.44 -5.34 -6.18
N THR A 84 -0.83 -5.87 -5.03
CA THR A 84 0.02 -5.90 -3.82
C THR A 84 1.33 -6.63 -4.07
N VAL A 85 1.27 -7.82 -4.67
CA VAL A 85 2.46 -8.60 -5.04
C VAL A 85 3.36 -7.81 -6.00
N SER A 86 2.76 -7.18 -7.01
CA SER A 86 3.48 -6.35 -7.98
C SER A 86 4.19 -5.16 -7.32
N VAL A 87 3.50 -4.40 -6.46
CA VAL A 87 4.05 -3.25 -5.74
C VAL A 87 5.18 -3.67 -4.80
N LEU A 88 5.00 -4.75 -4.01
CA LEU A 88 6.05 -5.24 -3.12
C LEU A 88 7.30 -5.72 -3.88
N ASN A 89 7.13 -6.36 -5.03
CA ASN A 89 8.25 -6.77 -5.88
C ASN A 89 9.04 -5.57 -6.41
N GLN A 90 8.34 -4.51 -6.82
CA GLN A 90 8.97 -3.27 -7.30
C GLN A 90 9.69 -2.54 -6.18
N LEU A 91 9.05 -2.34 -5.02
CA LEU A 91 9.68 -1.75 -3.84
C LEU A 91 10.92 -2.53 -3.38
N ALA A 92 10.86 -3.86 -3.42
CA ALA A 92 12.00 -4.71 -3.11
C ALA A 92 13.15 -4.52 -4.11
N ALA A 93 12.85 -4.31 -5.40
CA ALA A 93 13.85 -4.00 -6.42
C ALA A 93 14.51 -2.64 -6.16
N SER A 94 13.73 -1.59 -5.89
CA SER A 94 14.23 -0.26 -5.54
C SER A 94 15.11 -0.29 -4.29
N ALA A 95 14.67 -0.98 -3.24
CA ALA A 95 15.44 -1.14 -2.01
C ALA A 95 16.76 -1.90 -2.21
N ARG A 96 16.83 -2.83 -3.18
CA ARG A 96 18.08 -3.51 -3.57
C ARG A 96 19.01 -2.57 -4.33
N LYS A 97 18.50 -1.81 -5.31
CA LYS A 97 19.30 -0.82 -6.06
C LYS A 97 19.95 0.20 -5.13
N ARG A 98 19.18 0.78 -4.20
CA ARG A 98 19.73 1.70 -3.17
C ARG A 98 20.87 1.07 -2.37
N ARG A 99 20.71 -0.17 -1.93
CA ARG A 99 21.74 -0.89 -1.15
C ARG A 99 23.03 -1.10 -1.94
N VAL A 100 22.92 -1.43 -3.23
CA VAL A 100 24.08 -1.56 -4.13
C VAL A 100 24.78 -0.21 -4.28
N ALA A 101 24.02 0.87 -4.53
CA ALA A 101 24.58 2.22 -4.66
C ALA A 101 25.25 2.69 -3.36
N ALA A 102 24.73 2.35 -2.19
CA ALA A 102 25.29 2.69 -0.88
C ALA A 102 26.58 1.91 -0.52
N SER A 103 26.86 0.82 -1.22
CA SER A 103 28.02 -0.06 -0.96
C SER A 103 29.22 0.25 -1.87
N ASN A 104 29.06 1.19 -2.80
CA ASN A 104 30.12 1.72 -3.68
C ASN A 104 30.68 3.02 -3.12
#